data_AF-A0A4Y9ZI69-F1
#
_entry.id   AF-A0A4Y9ZI69-F1
#
_cell.length_a   1.000
_cell.length_b   1.000
_cell.length_c   1.000
_cell.angle_alpha   90.00
_cell.angle_beta   90.00
_cell.angle_gamma   90.00
#
_symmetry.space_group_name_H-M   'P 1'
#
loop_
_entity.id
_entity.type
_entity.pdbx_description
1 polymer ?
#
loop_
_entity_poly.entity_id
_entity_poly.type
_entity_poly.pdbx_seq_one_letter_code
_entity_poly.pdbx_strand_id
1 'polypeptide(L)'
;MDTNLFEYENAFDIKLSLTKAERVQTGESAMTHAMVISGVHLDPQTSKPLRYKVENSWGDSAGEKGYFVMTDRWFEEFVYQVVVPKALAPKDLVKVFEKDERTVLAAWDPMGALA
;
A
#
# COMPACT_ATOMS: atom_id res chain seq x y z
N MET A 1 -8.03 0.74 8.08
CA MET A 1 -7.12 1.53 7.23
C MET A 1 -7.97 2.23 6.18
N ASP A 2 -8.24 3.52 6.40
CA ASP A 2 -9.10 4.33 5.53
C ASP A 2 -8.61 5.79 5.56
N THR A 3 -8.47 6.42 4.40
CA THR A 3 -8.05 7.83 4.29
C THR A 3 -9.08 8.78 4.90
N ASN A 4 -10.33 8.34 5.03
CA ASN A 4 -11.41 9.13 5.61
C ASN A 4 -11.70 8.77 7.08
N LEU A 5 -10.82 7.99 7.73
CA LEU A 5 -11.03 7.57 9.12
C LEU A 5 -10.98 8.74 10.11
N PHE A 6 -10.21 9.78 9.79
CA PHE A 6 -10.02 10.95 10.63
C PHE A 6 -10.31 12.24 9.84
N GLU A 7 -11.05 13.17 10.45
CA GLU A 7 -11.38 14.47 9.85
C GLU A 7 -10.41 15.58 10.29
N TYR A 8 -9.10 15.35 10.16
CA TYR A 8 -8.08 16.30 10.64
C TYR A 8 -8.17 17.68 9.99
N GLU A 9 -8.44 17.74 8.68
CA GLU A 9 -8.59 19.00 7.97
C GLU A 9 -9.75 19.84 8.54
N ASN A 10 -10.88 19.21 8.86
CA ASN A 10 -12.03 19.88 9.45
C ASN A 10 -11.76 20.30 10.90
N ALA A 11 -11.09 19.43 11.67
CA ALA A 11 -10.85 19.67 13.08
C ALA A 11 -9.85 20.81 13.34
N PHE A 12 -8.86 20.98 12.45
CA PHE A 12 -7.76 21.92 12.66
C PHE A 12 -7.69 23.06 11.63
N ASP A 13 -8.60 23.10 10.66
CA ASP A 13 -8.61 24.07 9.56
C ASP A 13 -7.28 24.12 8.79
N ILE A 14 -6.75 22.93 8.47
CA ILE A 14 -5.52 22.74 7.69
C ILE A 14 -5.79 21.89 6.44
N LYS A 15 -4.81 21.84 5.52
CA LYS A 15 -4.83 20.97 4.34
C LYS A 15 -3.66 20.00 4.32
N LEU A 16 -3.96 18.71 4.17
CA LEU A 16 -3.00 17.62 4.04
C LEU A 16 -2.97 17.17 2.57
N SER A 17 -2.42 18.02 1.70
CA SER A 17 -2.59 17.91 0.24
C SER A 17 -1.39 17.32 -0.51
N LEU A 18 -0.36 16.84 0.19
CA LEU A 18 0.80 16.23 -0.47
C LEU A 18 0.35 14.99 -1.25
N THR A 19 0.75 14.91 -2.50
CA THR A 19 0.62 13.70 -3.32
C THR A 19 1.51 12.58 -2.78
N LYS A 20 1.23 11.33 -3.16
CA LYS A 20 2.07 10.19 -2.77
C LYS A 20 3.55 10.38 -3.12
N ALA A 21 3.85 10.96 -4.28
CA ALA A 21 5.21 11.25 -4.70
C ALA A 21 5.88 12.29 -3.80
N GLU A 22 5.19 13.38 -3.49
CA GLU A 22 5.70 14.43 -2.59
C GLU A 22 5.92 13.89 -1.18
N ARG A 23 5.02 13.03 -0.66
CA ARG A 23 5.19 12.39 0.66
C ARG A 23 6.46 11.53 0.73
N VAL A 24 6.76 10.78 -0.33
CA VAL A 24 8.00 10.00 -0.44
C VAL A 24 9.22 10.91 -0.55
N GLN A 25 9.18 11.94 -1.41
CA GLN A 25 10.30 12.84 -1.66
C GLN A 25 10.66 13.72 -0.45
N THR A 26 9.66 14.08 0.35
CA THR A 26 9.83 14.91 1.56
C THR A 26 10.10 14.08 2.82
N GLY A 27 10.05 12.75 2.72
CA GLY A 27 10.25 11.83 3.85
C GLY A 27 9.05 11.73 4.80
N GLU A 28 7.89 12.22 4.41
CA GLU A 28 6.65 12.10 5.19
C GLU A 28 6.11 10.66 5.17
N SER A 29 6.31 9.92 4.06
CA SER A 29 5.85 8.54 3.94
C SER A 29 6.87 7.62 3.27
N ALA A 30 6.91 6.38 3.74
CA ALA A 30 7.67 5.26 3.18
C ALA A 30 6.99 3.94 3.57
N MET A 31 7.45 2.82 3.00
CA MET A 31 7.07 1.50 3.48
C MET A 31 7.64 1.28 4.89
N THR A 32 6.80 0.88 5.84
CA THR A 32 7.20 0.70 7.24
C THR A 32 6.81 -0.65 7.82
N HIS A 33 5.91 -1.40 7.17
CA HIS A 33 5.38 -2.65 7.69
C HIS A 33 4.94 -3.57 6.56
N ALA A 34 5.07 -4.88 6.76
CA ALA A 34 4.63 -5.92 5.82
C ALA A 34 3.44 -6.70 6.40
N MET A 35 2.40 -6.90 5.58
CA MET A 35 1.17 -7.62 5.93
C MET A 35 0.70 -8.48 4.76
N VAL A 36 -0.34 -9.29 4.95
CA VAL A 36 -0.86 -10.21 3.92
C VAL A 36 -2.28 -9.83 3.51
N ILE A 37 -2.51 -9.61 2.21
CA ILE A 37 -3.87 -9.48 1.67
C ILE A 37 -4.46 -10.89 1.50
N SER A 38 -5.52 -11.20 2.25
CA SER A 38 -6.17 -12.53 2.29
C SER A 38 -7.57 -12.54 1.66
N GLY A 39 -8.07 -11.38 1.22
CA GLY A 39 -9.34 -11.28 0.50
C GLY A 39 -9.58 -9.90 -0.07
N VAL A 40 -10.46 -9.82 -1.06
CA VAL A 40 -10.88 -8.57 -1.69
C VAL A 40 -12.40 -8.58 -1.88
N HIS A 41 -13.03 -7.45 -1.61
CA HIS A 41 -14.43 -7.22 -1.96
C HIS A 41 -14.48 -6.40 -3.25
N LEU A 42 -15.09 -6.96 -4.29
CA LEU A 42 -15.21 -6.32 -5.60
C LEU A 42 -16.59 -5.71 -5.77
N ASP A 43 -16.65 -4.56 -6.43
CA ASP A 43 -17.89 -3.97 -6.91
C ASP A 43 -18.55 -4.90 -7.95
N PRO A 44 -19.82 -5.31 -7.78
CA PRO A 44 -20.46 -6.28 -8.67
C PRO A 44 -20.65 -5.82 -10.12
N GLN A 45 -20.66 -4.50 -10.37
CA GLN A 45 -20.93 -3.93 -11.69
C GLN A 45 -19.63 -3.66 -12.45
N THR A 46 -18.63 -3.12 -11.75
CA THR A 46 -17.36 -2.67 -12.35
C THR A 46 -16.22 -3.67 -12.16
N SER A 47 -16.39 -4.67 -11.29
CA SER A 47 -15.34 -5.61 -10.86
C SER A 47 -14.10 -4.94 -10.25
N LYS A 48 -14.21 -3.67 -9.85
CA LYS A 48 -13.12 -2.94 -9.18
C LYS A 48 -13.06 -3.29 -7.69
N PRO A 49 -11.87 -3.29 -7.07
CA PRO A 49 -11.75 -3.44 -5.62
C PRO A 49 -12.44 -2.28 -4.89
N LEU A 50 -13.16 -2.60 -3.81
CA LEU A 50 -13.72 -1.62 -2.88
C LEU A 50 -12.92 -1.59 -1.57
N ARG A 51 -12.54 -2.79 -1.10
CA ARG A 51 -11.76 -2.98 0.13
C ARG A 51 -11.09 -4.35 0.16
N TYR A 52 -10.01 -4.43 0.93
CA TYR A 52 -9.19 -5.61 1.13
C TYR A 52 -9.29 -6.07 2.58
N LYS A 53 -9.26 -7.39 2.76
CA LYS A 53 -9.04 -8.04 4.05
C LYS A 53 -7.54 -8.27 4.22
N VAL A 54 -6.98 -7.76 5.30
CA VAL A 54 -5.54 -7.78 5.57
C VAL A 54 -5.28 -8.54 6.86
N GLU A 55 -4.45 -9.57 6.79
CA GLU A 55 -3.94 -10.31 7.94
C GLU A 55 -2.69 -9.61 8.47
N ASN A 56 -2.71 -9.28 9.76
CA ASN A 56 -1.60 -8.62 10.45
C ASN A 56 -0.92 -9.58 11.43
N SER A 57 0.25 -9.19 11.95
CA SER A 57 1.12 -10.01 12.81
C SER A 57 1.16 -9.55 14.27
N TRP A 58 0.17 -8.77 14.73
CA TRP A 58 0.14 -8.17 16.07
C TRP A 58 -0.78 -8.92 17.07
N GLY A 59 -0.96 -10.24 16.87
CA GLY A 59 -1.87 -11.05 17.67
C GLY A 59 -3.35 -10.83 17.35
N ASP A 60 -4.22 -11.51 18.08
CA ASP A 60 -5.66 -11.54 17.83
C ASP A 60 -6.42 -10.34 18.43
N SER A 61 -5.85 -9.65 19.41
CA SER A 61 -6.46 -8.48 20.04
C SER A 61 -6.44 -7.22 19.17
N ALA A 62 -5.57 -7.16 18.15
CA ALA A 62 -5.48 -6.03 17.23
C ALA A 62 -6.46 -6.19 16.06
N GLY A 63 -7.27 -5.16 15.79
CA GLY A 63 -8.30 -5.22 14.74
C GLY A 63 -9.42 -6.20 15.09
N GLU A 64 -9.91 -6.94 14.10
CA GLU A 64 -10.88 -8.02 14.28
C GLU A 64 -10.14 -9.36 14.20
N LYS A 65 -9.77 -9.92 15.36
CA LYS A 65 -9.04 -11.21 15.45
C LYS A 65 -7.73 -11.21 14.64
N GLY A 66 -6.97 -10.12 14.71
CA GLY A 66 -5.72 -9.93 13.95
C GLY A 66 -5.92 -9.43 12.51
N TYR A 67 -7.17 -9.25 12.06
CA TYR A 67 -7.46 -8.77 10.71
C TYR A 67 -7.85 -7.30 10.68
N PHE A 68 -7.45 -6.66 9.60
CA PHE A 68 -7.75 -5.27 9.28
C PHE A 68 -8.53 -5.21 7.96
N VAL A 69 -9.32 -4.13 7.83
CA VAL A 69 -9.95 -3.76 6.56
C VAL A 69 -9.23 -2.54 6.01
N MET A 70 -8.88 -2.61 4.73
CA MET A 70 -8.20 -1.55 3.99
C MET A 70 -9.07 -1.10 2.82
N THR A 71 -9.40 0.19 2.74
CA THR A 71 -10.12 0.73 1.58
C THR A 71 -9.21 0.77 0.35
N ASP A 72 -9.79 0.72 -0.84
CA ASP A 72 -9.04 0.82 -2.11
C ASP A 72 -8.23 2.13 -2.19
N ARG A 73 -8.83 3.24 -1.77
CA ARG A 73 -8.13 4.53 -1.67
C ARG A 73 -6.93 4.50 -0.72
N TRP A 74 -7.02 3.79 0.40
CA TRP A 74 -5.86 3.64 1.30
C TRP A 74 -4.75 2.80 0.63
N PHE A 75 -5.12 1.75 -0.11
CA PHE A 75 -4.17 0.97 -0.90
C PHE A 75 -3.42 1.86 -1.90
N GLU A 76 -4.15 2.68 -2.67
CA GLU A 76 -3.57 3.62 -3.63
C GLU A 76 -2.58 4.60 -2.98
N GLU A 77 -2.90 5.15 -1.81
CA GLU A 77 -2.10 6.19 -1.16
C GLU A 77 -0.89 5.66 -0.37
N PHE A 78 -0.98 4.46 0.23
CA PHE A 78 -0.01 4.01 1.25
C PHE A 78 0.57 2.61 1.03
N VAL A 79 0.10 1.82 0.06
CA VAL A 79 0.77 0.57 -0.31
C VAL A 79 1.82 0.85 -1.37
N TYR A 80 3.06 0.45 -1.11
CA TYR A 80 4.20 0.70 -2.02
C TYR A 80 4.60 -0.52 -2.84
N GLN A 81 4.44 -1.72 -2.27
CA GLN A 81 4.92 -2.96 -2.88
C GLN A 81 3.89 -4.08 -2.67
N VAL A 82 3.78 -4.94 -3.68
CA VAL A 82 3.07 -6.22 -3.61
C VAL A 82 3.94 -7.30 -4.22
N VAL A 83 3.86 -8.51 -3.68
CA VAL A 83 4.60 -9.68 -4.19
C VAL A 83 3.59 -10.64 -4.78
N VAL A 84 3.77 -10.97 -6.05
CA VAL A 84 2.90 -11.92 -6.78
C VAL A 84 3.75 -12.98 -7.47
N PRO A 85 3.25 -14.23 -7.61
CA PRO A 85 3.90 -15.24 -8.44
C PRO A 85 4.08 -14.74 -9.88
N LYS A 86 5.28 -14.94 -10.46
CA LYS A 86 5.56 -14.56 -11.87
C LYS A 86 4.52 -15.11 -12.85
N ALA A 87 3.98 -16.30 -12.58
CA ALA A 87 2.96 -16.95 -13.39
C ALA A 87 1.64 -16.16 -13.48
N LEU A 88 1.37 -15.27 -12.53
CA LEU A 88 0.17 -14.42 -12.49
C LEU A 88 0.43 -12.99 -12.98
N ALA A 89 1.70 -12.61 -13.18
CA ALA A 89 2.07 -11.27 -13.63
C ALA A 89 2.03 -11.15 -15.17
N PRO A 90 1.76 -9.94 -15.71
CA PRO A 90 1.91 -9.66 -17.13
C PRO A 90 3.32 -10.01 -17.64
N LYS A 91 3.39 -10.71 -18.77
CA LYS A 91 4.66 -11.25 -19.31
C LYS A 91 5.69 -10.17 -19.62
N ASP A 92 5.24 -9.00 -20.03
CA ASP A 92 6.06 -7.81 -20.27
C ASP A 92 6.70 -7.29 -18.98
N LEU A 93 5.98 -7.26 -17.87
CA LEU A 93 6.53 -6.88 -16.56
C LEU A 93 7.51 -7.93 -16.01
N VAL A 94 7.24 -9.22 -16.22
CA VAL A 94 8.19 -10.30 -15.88
C VAL A 94 9.51 -10.13 -16.63
N LYS A 95 9.46 -9.78 -17.92
CA LYS A 95 10.68 -9.48 -18.69
C LYS A 95 11.44 -8.28 -18.13
N VAL A 96 10.75 -7.24 -17.66
CA VAL A 96 11.42 -6.10 -16.99
C VAL A 96 12.14 -6.56 -15.73
N PHE A 97 11.49 -7.38 -14.90
CA PHE A 97 12.08 -7.92 -13.67
C PHE A 97 13.30 -8.83 -13.93
N GLU A 98 13.29 -9.58 -15.03
CA GLU A 98 14.36 -10.54 -15.39
C GLU A 98 15.54 -9.91 -16.14
N LYS A 99 15.46 -8.63 -16.52
CA LYS A 99 16.60 -7.91 -17.11
C LYS A 99 17.71 -7.71 -16.08
N ASP A 100 18.96 -7.75 -16.55
CA ASP A 100 20.13 -7.48 -15.72
C ASP A 100 20.33 -5.98 -15.46
N GLU A 101 19.89 -5.14 -16.39
CA GLU A 101 19.92 -3.69 -16.26
C GLU A 101 18.93 -3.23 -15.18
N ARG A 102 19.47 -2.61 -14.12
CA ARG A 102 18.70 -2.12 -12.97
C ARG A 102 19.07 -0.67 -12.71
N THR A 103 18.08 0.17 -12.46
CA THR A 103 18.31 1.49 -11.91
C THR A 103 18.78 1.33 -10.46
N VAL A 104 20.04 1.69 -10.19
CA VAL A 104 20.60 1.69 -8.84
C VAL A 104 20.19 2.98 -8.14
N LEU A 105 19.39 2.86 -7.10
CA LEU A 105 19.01 3.98 -6.24
C LEU A 105 20.06 4.18 -5.12
N ALA A 106 20.03 5.35 -4.49
CA ALA A 106 20.90 5.63 -3.36
C ALA A 106 20.59 4.69 -2.18
N ALA A 107 21.58 4.40 -1.33
CA ALA A 107 21.41 3.49 -0.20
C ALA A 107 20.36 3.96 0.83
N TRP A 108 20.06 5.25 0.85
CA TRP A 108 19.05 5.88 1.72
C TRP A 108 17.73 6.18 1.00
N ASP A 109 17.54 5.67 -0.22
CA ASP A 109 16.29 5.87 -0.95
C ASP A 109 15.10 5.26 -0.18
N PRO A 110 13.97 5.97 -0.05
CA PRO A 110 12.81 5.49 0.72
C PRO A 110 12.19 4.20 0.15
N MET A 111 12.45 3.84 -1.10
CA MET A 111 12.02 2.56 -1.68
C MET A 111 12.86 1.36 -1.21
N GLY A 112 13.98 1.61 -0.52
CA GLY A 112 14.79 0.61 0.17
C GLY A 112 14.40 0.39 1.63
N ALA A 113 13.33 1.04 2.12
CA ALA A 113 12.89 0.86 3.50
C ALA A 113 12.63 -0.62 3.84
N LEU A 114 13.12 -1.04 5.00
CA LEU A 114 13.05 -2.41 5.49
C LEU A 114 11.92 -2.50 6.52
N ALA A 115 10.95 -3.37 6.25
CA ALA A 115 9.82 -3.67 7.14
C ALA A 115 10.05 -4.97 7.90
#